data_AF-A0A7C0VV84-F1
#
_entry.id   AF-A0A7C0VV84-F1
#
_cell.length_a   1.000
_cell.length_b   1.000
_cell.length_c   1.000
_cell.angle_alpha   90.00
_cell.angle_beta   90.00
_cell.angle_gamma   90.00
#
_symmetry.space_group_name_H-M   'P 1'
#
loop_
_entity.id
_entity.type
_entity.pdbx_description
1 polymer ?
#
loop_
_entity_poly.entity_id
_entity_poly.type
_entity_poly.pdbx_seq_one_letter_code
_entity_poly.pdbx_strand_id
1 'polypeptide(L)'
;PHAKMILKGDKLLIVKSKKFDIVGKIFRLAGDKVYGLIKIEAIFRNLDFDKTQKWHRVSRKEAKRWWKGFPQRTLYYYLFTFYPFPKSIEYKLKKGVQTFQKGEDKNKKLIEELKEELIKVTGEASIQEGDLKKIKIKPFVVPPPHKPEKKALSSNEVFSIERLKEIVPEGTYDVSPKWDGMLAYCWKKGKDIRFFSETGGKISNSRIEPIVKTLSKVRHDFLIVGEIIAEKIPRQNLVGYLHSKKKPTKEELESIRFPVWDLLYLDGEDLSNKPFSDRSFLLGKLLKNLKSKYVFKTPSVVVKRNQIPDAIKKMQSNEGAFIRSTEASYWATHLSFKFKKLYDIDAKVIGVERTKTGLPIFHCVLGDGTYIGQTYAQEEVKAKPGDVIRVNVQHITIRPDGSIGWYAPRPKSQKAKYLKVPSKTQTTVLIGKPDTLALAKEIYLASGGTLEEWKKWLPKFAIWRKTKMKKIIEEIKKKYG
;
A
#
# COMPACT_ATOMS: atom_id res chain seq x y z
N PRO A 1 38.53 2.95 -19.91
CA PRO A 1 39.14 2.28 -18.73
C PRO A 1 38.23 2.23 -17.49
N HIS A 2 37.78 3.37 -16.96
CA HIS A 2 36.99 3.37 -15.71
C HIS A 2 35.67 2.61 -15.75
N ALA A 3 34.95 2.61 -16.88
CA ALA A 3 33.73 1.81 -17.01
C ALA A 3 34.00 0.30 -16.86
N LYS A 4 35.11 -0.21 -17.43
CA LYS A 4 35.57 -1.59 -17.22
C LYS A 4 35.96 -1.87 -15.77
N MET A 5 36.58 -0.90 -15.08
CA MET A 5 36.90 -1.04 -13.65
C MET A 5 35.64 -1.12 -12.78
N ILE A 6 34.59 -0.37 -13.12
CA ILE A 6 33.31 -0.46 -12.42
C ILE A 6 32.66 -1.83 -12.70
N LEU A 7 32.70 -2.31 -13.94
CA LEU A 7 32.20 -3.64 -14.30
C LEU A 7 32.90 -4.76 -13.51
N LYS A 8 34.22 -4.65 -13.31
CA LYS A 8 35.01 -5.61 -12.53
C LYS A 8 34.86 -5.48 -11.01
N GLY A 9 34.17 -4.43 -10.53
CA GLY A 9 34.07 -4.12 -9.09
C GLY A 9 35.29 -3.41 -8.50
N ASP A 10 36.31 -3.11 -9.29
CA ASP A 10 37.56 -2.48 -8.82
C ASP A 10 37.37 -1.01 -8.41
N LYS A 11 36.35 -0.34 -8.96
CA LYS A 11 36.06 1.07 -8.75
C LYS A 11 34.68 1.21 -8.11
N LEU A 12 34.62 1.88 -6.97
CA LEU A 12 33.42 2.07 -6.14
C LEU A 12 33.02 3.54 -5.97
N LEU A 13 33.91 4.47 -6.34
CA LEU A 13 33.64 5.91 -6.33
C LEU A 13 33.93 6.54 -7.68
N ILE A 14 33.08 7.46 -8.12
CA ILE A 14 33.40 8.36 -9.24
C ILE A 14 33.81 9.71 -8.64
N VAL A 15 34.88 10.30 -9.15
CA VAL A 15 35.37 11.61 -8.70
C VAL A 15 35.26 12.62 -9.85
N LYS A 16 34.72 13.81 -9.56
CA LYS A 16 34.56 14.91 -10.51
C LYS A 16 34.95 16.24 -9.87
N SER A 17 35.43 17.16 -10.69
CA SER A 17 35.85 18.50 -10.28
C SER A 17 34.74 19.56 -10.34
N LYS A 18 33.52 19.14 -10.70
CA LYS A 18 32.28 19.95 -10.73
C LYS A 18 31.15 19.13 -10.13
N LYS A 19 30.25 19.78 -9.38
CA LYS A 19 29.02 19.17 -8.86
C LYS A 19 28.02 18.99 -10.00
N PHE A 20 27.56 17.77 -10.15
CA PHE A 20 26.41 17.36 -10.95
C PHE A 20 25.24 17.02 -10.03
N ASP A 21 24.04 17.52 -10.34
CA ASP A 21 22.81 17.22 -9.62
C ASP A 21 22.14 15.96 -10.21
N ILE A 22 22.67 14.80 -9.83
CA ILE A 22 22.36 13.51 -10.46
C ILE A 22 22.07 12.39 -9.45
N VAL A 23 21.95 12.70 -8.16
CA VAL A 23 21.56 11.71 -7.14
C VAL A 23 20.17 11.14 -7.46
N GLY A 24 20.01 9.84 -7.24
CA GLY A 24 18.79 9.08 -7.54
C GLY A 24 18.60 8.75 -9.02
N LYS A 25 19.33 9.41 -9.93
CA LYS A 25 19.16 9.21 -11.38
C LYS A 25 19.96 7.99 -11.85
N ILE A 26 19.35 7.24 -12.76
CA ILE A 26 19.94 6.08 -13.43
C ILE A 26 20.53 6.52 -14.77
N PHE A 27 21.76 6.12 -15.04
CA PHE A 27 22.50 6.39 -16.28
C PHE A 27 22.99 5.09 -16.90
N ARG A 28 23.38 5.16 -18.18
CA ARG A 28 24.17 4.10 -18.81
C ARG A 28 25.63 4.24 -18.40
N LEU A 29 26.25 3.14 -18.01
CA LEU A 29 27.69 3.09 -17.82
C LEU A 29 28.37 2.79 -19.18
N ALA A 30 28.88 3.83 -19.84
CA ALA A 30 29.50 3.71 -21.16
C ALA A 30 31.04 3.82 -21.10
N GLY A 31 31.70 2.85 -21.74
CA GLY A 31 33.11 2.92 -22.15
C GLY A 31 33.20 2.78 -23.68
N ASP A 32 34.02 1.85 -24.16
CA ASP A 32 34.00 1.34 -25.55
C ASP A 32 32.68 0.62 -25.89
N LYS A 33 31.98 0.09 -24.89
CA LYS A 33 30.62 -0.48 -24.98
C LYS A 33 29.77 0.06 -23.83
N VAL A 34 28.46 -0.22 -23.84
CA VAL A 34 27.60 -0.01 -22.67
C VAL A 34 27.60 -1.28 -21.84
N TYR A 35 28.05 -1.16 -20.59
CA TYR A 35 28.26 -2.32 -19.71
C TYR A 35 27.08 -2.60 -18.77
N GLY A 36 26.19 -1.63 -18.59
CA GLY A 36 25.08 -1.75 -17.67
C GLY A 36 24.48 -0.40 -17.31
N LEU A 37 23.66 -0.40 -16.26
CA LEU A 37 23.08 0.79 -15.66
C LEU A 37 23.83 1.16 -14.38
N ILE A 38 23.90 2.45 -14.10
CA ILE A 38 24.54 2.98 -12.90
C ILE A 38 23.61 4.01 -12.24
N LYS A 39 23.30 3.82 -10.96
CA LYS A 39 22.50 4.75 -10.15
C LYS A 39 23.42 5.46 -9.18
N ILE A 40 23.34 6.79 -9.13
CA ILE A 40 24.10 7.58 -8.15
C ILE A 40 23.32 7.63 -6.85
N GLU A 41 23.90 7.12 -5.77
CA GLU A 41 23.23 7.02 -4.45
C GLU A 41 23.50 8.25 -3.58
N ALA A 42 24.75 8.74 -3.57
CA ALA A 42 25.15 9.84 -2.71
C ALA A 42 26.30 10.66 -3.33
N ILE A 43 26.42 11.91 -2.87
CA ILE A 43 27.53 12.81 -3.21
C ILE A 43 28.21 13.27 -1.94
N PHE A 44 29.52 13.10 -1.89
CA PHE A 44 30.40 13.62 -0.85
C PHE A 44 31.28 14.74 -1.43
N ARG A 45 31.67 15.68 -0.57
CA ARG A 45 32.58 16.78 -0.93
C ARG A 45 33.84 16.68 -0.09
N ASN A 46 34.99 17.03 -0.67
CA ASN A 46 36.26 17.19 0.04
C ASN A 46 36.72 15.97 0.84
N LEU A 47 36.46 14.75 0.35
CA LEU A 47 37.15 13.58 0.90
C LEU A 47 38.65 13.64 0.58
N ASP A 48 39.47 13.09 1.47
CA ASP A 48 40.91 12.92 1.29
C ASP A 48 41.18 12.09 0.02
N PHE A 49 41.83 12.72 -0.96
CA PHE A 49 42.05 12.14 -2.29
C PHE A 49 42.94 10.89 -2.23
N ASP A 50 43.99 10.89 -1.42
CA ASP A 50 44.93 9.77 -1.38
C ASP A 50 44.31 8.59 -0.62
N LYS A 51 43.61 8.85 0.48
CA LYS A 51 42.88 7.81 1.22
C LYS A 51 41.77 7.17 0.39
N THR A 52 41.14 7.95 -0.49
CA THR A 52 40.04 7.47 -1.36
C THR A 52 40.51 6.89 -2.69
N GLN A 53 41.80 6.98 -3.01
CA GLN A 53 42.36 6.52 -4.29
C GLN A 53 42.07 5.05 -4.59
N LYS A 54 42.08 4.19 -3.56
CA LYS A 54 41.76 2.76 -3.71
C LYS A 54 40.34 2.50 -4.22
N TRP A 55 39.40 3.44 -4.02
CA TRP A 55 38.01 3.31 -4.46
C TRP A 55 37.72 4.01 -5.78
N HIS A 56 38.32 5.18 -6.03
CA HIS A 56 38.08 5.91 -7.29
C HIS A 56 39.10 5.60 -8.39
N ARG A 57 40.25 4.99 -8.07
CA ARG A 57 41.28 4.55 -9.03
C ARG A 57 41.79 5.67 -9.96
N VAL A 58 41.87 6.91 -9.46
CA VAL A 58 42.44 8.05 -10.21
C VAL A 58 43.76 8.42 -9.55
N SER A 59 44.86 8.35 -10.29
CA SER A 59 46.18 8.72 -9.77
C SER A 59 46.35 10.23 -9.63
N ARG A 60 47.29 10.69 -8.79
CA ARG A 60 47.67 12.11 -8.72
C ARG A 60 48.11 12.67 -10.07
N LYS A 61 48.82 11.87 -10.89
CA LYS A 61 49.24 12.26 -12.24
C LYS A 61 48.04 12.49 -13.18
N GLU A 62 47.05 11.61 -13.14
CA GLU A 62 45.79 11.78 -13.90
C GLU A 62 44.99 12.98 -13.40
N ALA A 63 44.85 13.14 -12.09
CA ALA A 63 44.14 14.26 -11.48
C ALA A 63 44.75 15.62 -11.88
N LYS A 64 46.09 15.75 -11.80
CA LYS A 64 46.81 16.96 -12.27
C LYS A 64 46.57 17.24 -13.75
N ARG A 65 46.53 16.20 -14.60
CA ARG A 65 46.26 16.33 -16.03
C ARG A 65 44.81 16.71 -16.33
N TRP A 66 43.85 16.20 -15.57
CA TRP A 66 42.42 16.41 -15.85
C TRP A 66 41.84 17.66 -15.20
N TRP A 67 42.38 18.11 -14.06
CA TRP A 67 41.78 19.17 -13.25
C TRP A 67 42.80 20.25 -12.90
N LYS A 68 42.77 21.35 -13.64
CA LYS A 68 43.56 22.56 -13.33
C LYS A 68 43.26 23.02 -11.89
N GLY A 69 44.32 23.22 -11.11
CA GLY A 69 44.25 23.63 -9.69
C GLY A 69 44.18 22.47 -8.69
N PHE A 70 44.40 21.22 -9.09
CA PHE A 70 44.61 20.11 -8.15
C PHE A 70 46.00 20.23 -7.47
N PRO A 71 46.14 20.02 -6.14
CA PRO A 71 45.16 19.44 -5.21
C PRO A 71 44.21 20.42 -4.52
N GLN A 72 44.37 21.74 -4.67
CA GLN A 72 43.57 22.74 -3.95
C GLN A 72 42.11 22.82 -4.42
N ARG A 73 41.80 22.22 -5.57
CA ARG A 73 40.45 22.21 -6.15
C ARG A 73 39.47 21.34 -5.35
N THR A 74 38.27 21.87 -5.08
CA THR A 74 37.15 21.07 -4.55
C THR A 74 36.81 19.90 -5.49
N LEU A 75 36.76 18.69 -4.92
CA LEU A 75 36.33 17.47 -5.61
C LEU A 75 35.01 16.95 -5.03
N TYR A 76 34.23 16.34 -5.90
CA TYR A 76 32.95 15.70 -5.60
C TYR A 76 33.07 14.20 -5.87
N TYR A 77 32.72 13.40 -4.88
CA TYR A 77 32.79 11.94 -4.91
C TYR A 77 31.38 11.39 -4.95
N TYR A 78 31.12 10.51 -5.89
CA TYR A 78 29.81 9.93 -6.15
C TYR A 78 29.89 8.45 -5.80
N LEU A 79 29.10 8.04 -4.81
CA LEU A 79 28.82 6.64 -4.54
C LEU A 79 27.69 6.19 -5.46
N PHE A 80 27.79 4.96 -5.96
CA PHE A 80 26.86 4.45 -6.95
C PHE A 80 26.59 2.96 -6.75
N THR A 81 25.46 2.52 -7.28
CA THR A 81 25.12 1.11 -7.48
C THR A 81 25.19 0.81 -8.97
N PHE A 82 25.82 -0.31 -9.33
CA PHE A 82 26.00 -0.73 -10.72
C PHE A 82 25.25 -2.03 -11.00
N TYR A 83 24.51 -2.04 -12.11
CA TYR A 83 23.69 -3.15 -12.57
C TYR A 83 24.26 -3.62 -13.92
N PRO A 84 25.11 -4.66 -13.94
CA PRO A 84 25.73 -5.15 -15.16
C PRO A 84 24.69 -5.72 -16.12
N PHE A 85 24.90 -5.53 -17.42
CA PHE A 85 24.17 -6.30 -18.42
C PHE A 85 24.82 -7.68 -18.59
N PRO A 86 24.04 -8.74 -18.87
CA PRO A 86 24.58 -10.07 -19.17
C PRO A 86 25.57 -10.05 -20.36
N LYS A 87 25.31 -9.19 -21.35
CA LYS A 87 26.21 -8.91 -22.47
C LYS A 87 26.31 -7.40 -22.68
N SER A 88 27.53 -6.91 -22.88
CA SER A 88 27.78 -5.50 -23.19
C SER A 88 27.14 -5.13 -24.54
N ILE A 89 26.53 -3.96 -24.62
CA ILE A 89 25.86 -3.47 -25.85
C ILE A 89 26.83 -2.59 -26.64
N GLU A 90 26.93 -2.81 -27.95
CA GLU A 90 27.73 -1.94 -28.82
C GLU A 90 27.14 -0.54 -28.88
N TYR A 91 28.01 0.47 -28.72
CA TYR A 91 27.57 1.86 -28.71
C TYR A 91 28.71 2.77 -29.17
N LYS A 92 28.46 3.51 -30.25
CA LYS A 92 29.43 4.49 -30.77
C LYS A 92 29.26 5.80 -30.01
N LEU A 93 30.17 6.08 -29.06
CA LEU A 93 30.19 7.34 -28.33
C LEU A 93 30.34 8.53 -29.30
N LYS A 94 29.42 9.49 -29.23
CA LYS A 94 29.60 10.80 -29.87
C LYS A 94 30.87 11.45 -29.30
N LYS A 95 31.75 11.97 -30.17
CA LYS A 95 33.01 12.62 -29.80
C LYS A 95 32.72 13.76 -28.80
N GLY A 96 33.40 13.75 -27.64
CA GLY A 96 33.24 14.76 -26.58
C GLY A 96 32.33 14.38 -25.40
N VAL A 97 31.63 13.24 -25.45
CA VAL A 97 30.72 12.83 -24.36
C VAL A 97 31.46 12.00 -23.30
N GLN A 98 31.49 12.46 -22.05
CA GLN A 98 32.06 11.71 -20.91
C GLN A 98 31.03 10.80 -20.23
N THR A 99 31.27 9.48 -20.21
CA THR A 99 30.82 8.36 -19.31
C THR A 99 29.35 8.24 -18.87
N PHE A 100 28.57 9.31 -18.78
CA PHE A 100 27.15 9.34 -18.40
C PHE A 100 26.37 10.12 -19.45
N GLN A 101 25.42 9.45 -20.10
CA GLN A 101 24.50 10.10 -21.02
C GLN A 101 23.10 10.16 -20.40
N LYS A 102 22.47 11.34 -20.46
CA LYS A 102 21.01 11.42 -20.44
C LYS A 102 20.53 10.76 -21.73
N GLY A 103 19.70 9.73 -21.63
CA GLY A 103 19.18 9.05 -22.81
C GLY A 103 18.45 10.04 -23.72
N GLU A 104 18.84 10.12 -25.00
CA GLU A 104 17.99 10.72 -26.04
C GLU A 104 16.70 9.89 -26.18
N ASP A 105 15.57 10.51 -26.52
CA ASP A 105 14.22 9.92 -26.54
C ASP A 105 14.11 8.60 -27.33
N LYS A 106 14.94 8.39 -28.36
CA LYS A 106 14.98 7.15 -29.14
C LYS A 106 15.35 5.89 -28.32
N ASN A 107 15.86 6.08 -27.10
CA ASN A 107 16.24 5.01 -26.19
C ASN A 107 15.30 4.84 -24.99
N LYS A 108 14.24 5.65 -24.89
CA LYS A 108 13.29 5.61 -23.77
C LYS A 108 12.65 4.23 -23.64
N LYS A 109 12.28 3.62 -24.77
CA LYS A 109 11.72 2.26 -24.83
C LYS A 109 12.67 1.22 -24.24
N LEU A 110 13.95 1.22 -24.67
CA LEU A 110 14.97 0.31 -24.15
C LEU A 110 15.26 0.54 -22.66
N ILE A 111 15.21 1.79 -22.18
CA ILE A 111 15.39 2.08 -20.75
C ILE A 111 14.20 1.55 -19.93
N GLU A 112 12.97 1.69 -20.42
CA GLU A 112 11.78 1.12 -19.75
C GLU A 112 11.80 -0.41 -19.79
N GLU A 113 12.14 -1.02 -20.94
CA GLU A 113 12.30 -2.49 -21.06
C GLU A 113 13.37 -3.02 -20.09
N LEU A 114 14.51 -2.33 -19.97
CA LEU A 114 15.57 -2.71 -19.04
C LEU A 114 15.21 -2.44 -17.57
N LYS A 115 14.38 -1.43 -17.27
CA LYS A 115 13.84 -1.23 -15.91
C LYS A 115 12.90 -2.37 -15.54
N GLU A 116 12.03 -2.78 -16.46
CA GLU A 116 11.12 -3.92 -16.26
C GLU A 116 11.90 -5.23 -16.07
N GLU A 117 12.96 -5.44 -16.85
CA GLU A 117 13.84 -6.61 -16.73
C GLU A 117 14.64 -6.57 -15.43
N LEU A 118 15.12 -5.40 -15.01
CA LEU A 118 15.80 -5.22 -13.72
C LEU A 118 14.86 -5.52 -12.54
N ILE A 119 13.61 -5.05 -12.60
CA ILE A 119 12.57 -5.35 -11.60
C ILE A 119 12.30 -6.87 -11.53
N LYS A 120 12.32 -7.57 -12.68
CA LYS A 120 12.16 -9.03 -12.74
C LYS A 120 13.36 -9.78 -12.16
N VAL A 121 14.59 -9.30 -12.39
CA VAL A 121 15.83 -10.01 -12.02
C VAL A 121 16.24 -9.77 -10.58
N THR A 122 16.11 -8.55 -10.05
CA THR A 122 16.62 -8.27 -8.70
C THR A 122 15.68 -8.76 -7.60
N GLY A 123 14.38 -8.91 -7.87
CA GLY A 123 13.38 -9.24 -6.83
C GLY A 123 13.33 -8.22 -5.68
N GLU A 124 14.15 -7.16 -5.77
CA GLU A 124 14.30 -6.17 -4.72
C GLU A 124 13.09 -5.28 -4.75
N ALA A 125 12.46 -5.20 -3.58
CA ALA A 125 11.40 -4.26 -3.32
C ALA A 125 11.94 -2.83 -3.50
N SER A 126 11.78 -2.26 -4.69
CA SER A 126 12.18 -0.87 -4.92
C SER A 126 11.39 0.03 -3.98
N ILE A 127 12.07 0.90 -3.23
CA ILE A 127 11.43 2.03 -2.53
C ILE A 127 10.61 2.78 -3.58
N GLN A 128 9.32 2.96 -3.33
CA GLN A 128 8.46 3.63 -4.29
C GLN A 128 8.78 5.12 -4.33
N GLU A 129 8.80 5.68 -5.54
CA GLU A 129 8.84 7.12 -5.77
C GLU A 129 7.56 7.50 -6.55
N GLY A 130 6.63 8.18 -5.88
CA GLY A 130 5.39 8.65 -6.47
C GLY A 130 4.52 9.37 -5.45
N ASP A 131 4.41 10.68 -5.66
CA ASP A 131 3.71 11.60 -4.78
C ASP A 131 2.48 12.18 -5.44
N LEU A 132 1.53 12.59 -4.59
CA LEU A 132 0.41 13.38 -5.04
C LEU A 132 0.91 14.68 -5.66
N LYS A 133 0.27 15.10 -6.76
CA LYS A 133 0.51 16.44 -7.31
C LYS A 133 0.17 17.47 -6.25
N LYS A 134 1.18 18.24 -5.84
CA LYS A 134 1.02 19.32 -4.87
C LYS A 134 0.03 20.35 -5.41
N ILE A 135 -0.95 20.70 -4.60
CA ILE A 135 -1.86 21.82 -4.85
C ILE A 135 -1.85 22.74 -3.64
N LYS A 136 -2.10 24.04 -3.86
CA LYS A 136 -2.32 24.97 -2.75
C LYS A 136 -3.69 24.66 -2.12
N ILE A 137 -3.70 24.42 -0.82
CA ILE A 137 -4.94 24.19 -0.07
C ILE A 137 -5.74 25.50 -0.03
N LYS A 138 -7.00 25.43 -0.44
CA LYS A 138 -7.95 26.55 -0.45
C LYS A 138 -9.23 26.15 0.26
N PRO A 139 -9.92 27.06 0.99
CA PRO A 139 -11.17 26.76 1.67
C PRO A 139 -12.16 26.04 0.78
N PHE A 140 -12.74 24.95 1.30
CA PHE A 140 -13.74 24.10 0.64
C PHE A 140 -13.28 23.40 -0.65
N VAL A 141 -11.98 23.41 -0.94
CA VAL A 141 -11.38 22.57 -1.98
C VAL A 141 -10.85 21.31 -1.30
N VAL A 142 -11.27 20.15 -1.81
CA VAL A 142 -10.82 18.85 -1.29
C VAL A 142 -9.49 18.49 -1.96
N PRO A 143 -8.42 18.24 -1.20
CA PRO A 143 -7.18 17.80 -1.79
C PRO A 143 -7.32 16.37 -2.33
N PRO A 144 -6.46 15.96 -3.28
CA PRO A 144 -6.33 14.55 -3.67
C PRO A 144 -6.17 13.67 -2.42
N PRO A 145 -6.82 12.50 -2.38
CA PRO A 145 -6.82 11.70 -1.18
C PRO A 145 -5.47 11.05 -0.90
N HIS A 146 -4.99 11.20 0.33
CA HIS A 146 -3.76 10.57 0.80
C HIS A 146 -3.93 9.06 0.97
N LYS A 147 -3.68 8.33 -0.12
CA LYS A 147 -3.68 6.87 -0.13
C LYS A 147 -2.23 6.40 -0.31
N PRO A 148 -1.79 5.36 0.42
CA PRO A 148 -0.56 4.66 0.09
C PRO A 148 -0.50 4.37 -1.39
N GLU A 149 0.68 4.57 -1.97
CA GLU A 149 0.89 4.38 -3.38
C GLU A 149 0.58 2.93 -3.81
N LYS A 150 -0.06 2.81 -4.97
CA LYS A 150 -0.39 1.52 -5.61
C LYS A 150 0.20 1.51 -7.01
N LYS A 151 1.34 0.85 -7.19
CA LYS A 151 1.85 0.45 -8.51
C LYS A 151 1.62 -1.04 -8.71
N ALA A 152 1.60 -1.50 -9.96
CA ALA A 152 1.23 -2.88 -10.30
C ALA A 152 2.05 -3.95 -9.57
N LEU A 153 3.31 -3.66 -9.22
CA LEU A 153 4.25 -4.62 -8.60
C LEU A 153 4.85 -4.14 -7.27
N SER A 154 4.61 -2.90 -6.89
CA SER A 154 5.03 -2.33 -5.61
C SER A 154 3.83 -1.59 -5.04
N SER A 155 3.34 -2.06 -3.90
CA SER A 155 2.20 -1.47 -3.22
C SER A 155 2.59 -1.25 -1.78
N ASN A 156 2.36 -0.04 -1.28
CA ASN A 156 2.50 0.28 0.12
C ASN A 156 1.33 -0.25 0.98
N GLU A 157 0.34 -0.91 0.35
CA GLU A 157 -0.62 -1.78 1.02
C GLU A 157 -0.02 -3.21 1.10
N VAL A 158 0.35 -3.62 2.31
CA VAL A 158 1.00 -4.89 2.62
C VAL A 158 0.15 -5.74 3.57
N PHE A 159 0.45 -7.03 3.56
CA PHE A 159 -0.32 -8.04 4.30
C PHE A 159 0.55 -8.96 5.15
N SER A 160 1.86 -8.69 5.22
CA SER A 160 2.81 -9.38 6.08
C SER A 160 3.81 -8.39 6.66
N ILE A 161 4.36 -8.74 7.83
CA ILE A 161 5.36 -7.92 8.51
C ILE A 161 6.69 -7.97 7.76
N GLU A 162 7.02 -9.11 7.16
CA GLU A 162 8.23 -9.35 6.38
C GLU A 162 8.26 -8.40 5.19
N ARG A 163 7.17 -8.34 4.43
CA ARG A 163 7.06 -7.42 3.30
C ARG A 163 7.13 -5.96 3.75
N LEU A 164 6.49 -5.63 4.87
CA LEU A 164 6.57 -4.27 5.41
C LEU A 164 8.02 -3.89 5.73
N LYS A 165 8.78 -4.79 6.36
CA LYS A 165 10.21 -4.55 6.67
C LYS A 165 11.02 -4.30 5.41
N GLU A 166 10.76 -5.01 4.32
CA GLU A 166 11.46 -4.82 3.04
C GLU A 166 11.23 -3.43 2.45
N ILE A 167 9.99 -2.93 2.46
CA ILE A 167 9.62 -1.72 1.72
C ILE A 167 9.67 -0.43 2.53
N VAL A 168 9.56 -0.50 3.85
CA VAL A 168 9.56 0.70 4.70
C VAL A 168 10.99 1.21 4.84
N PRO A 169 11.31 2.46 4.45
CA PRO A 169 12.64 3.04 4.62
C PRO A 169 13.08 3.17 6.09
N GLU A 170 14.35 3.51 6.30
CA GLU A 170 14.81 3.96 7.62
C GLU A 170 14.15 5.30 8.01
N GLY A 171 13.81 5.42 9.29
CA GLY A 171 13.18 6.62 9.82
C GLY A 171 12.33 6.37 11.06
N THR A 172 11.57 7.40 11.40
CA THR A 172 10.60 7.40 12.50
C THR A 172 9.20 7.41 11.93
N TYR A 173 8.32 6.60 12.53
CA TYR A 173 6.99 6.32 12.01
C TYR A 173 5.92 6.46 13.08
N ASP A 174 4.83 7.12 12.71
CA ASP A 174 3.55 7.06 13.42
C ASP A 174 2.80 5.81 12.99
N VAL A 175 2.42 4.98 13.95
CA VAL A 175 1.60 3.78 13.74
C VAL A 175 0.27 3.96 14.46
N SER A 176 -0.82 3.85 13.70
CA SER A 176 -2.18 4.06 14.20
C SER A 176 -3.12 2.92 13.77
N PRO A 177 -4.28 2.71 14.43
CA PRO A 177 -5.29 1.82 13.90
C PRO A 177 -5.72 2.31 12.52
N LYS A 178 -6.00 1.35 11.65
CA LYS A 178 -6.70 1.64 10.41
C LYS A 178 -8.20 1.59 10.69
N TRP A 179 -8.85 2.75 10.72
CA TRP A 179 -10.30 2.80 10.88
C TRP A 179 -10.99 2.22 9.65
N ASP A 180 -12.10 1.51 9.89
CA ASP A 180 -12.93 0.94 8.82
C ASP A 180 -14.20 1.77 8.67
N GLY A 181 -14.11 2.83 7.87
CA GLY A 181 -15.22 3.75 7.66
C GLY A 181 -15.11 4.47 6.33
N MET A 182 -15.64 5.69 6.27
CA MET A 182 -15.56 6.53 5.08
C MET A 182 -14.59 7.69 5.30
N LEU A 183 -13.50 7.73 4.52
CA LEU A 183 -12.57 8.85 4.48
C LEU A 183 -13.34 10.16 4.27
N ALA A 184 -13.10 11.14 5.15
CA ALA A 184 -13.78 12.42 5.11
C ALA A 184 -12.83 13.59 5.38
N TYR A 185 -13.09 14.68 4.67
CA TYR A 185 -12.44 15.98 4.82
C TYR A 185 -13.41 16.93 5.49
N CYS A 186 -13.04 17.47 6.65
CA CYS A 186 -13.84 18.49 7.31
C CYS A 186 -13.17 19.85 7.17
N TRP A 187 -13.85 20.73 6.44
CA TRP A 187 -13.52 22.14 6.36
C TRP A 187 -14.34 22.95 7.36
N LYS A 188 -13.68 23.88 8.07
CA LYS A 188 -14.33 24.98 8.79
C LYS A 188 -13.75 26.32 8.34
N LYS A 189 -14.63 27.25 7.94
CA LYS A 189 -14.30 28.65 7.64
C LYS A 189 -15.33 29.57 8.29
N GLY A 190 -14.93 30.33 9.30
CA GLY A 190 -15.85 31.08 10.15
C GLY A 190 -16.85 30.14 10.84
N LYS A 191 -18.14 30.35 10.56
CA LYS A 191 -19.25 29.51 11.06
C LYS A 191 -19.61 28.34 10.14
N ASP A 192 -19.10 28.31 8.92
CA ASP A 192 -19.45 27.30 7.92
C ASP A 192 -18.57 26.06 8.08
N ILE A 193 -19.23 24.90 8.28
CA ILE A 193 -18.59 23.58 8.40
C ILE A 193 -19.13 22.67 7.31
N ARG A 194 -18.22 22.13 6.51
CA ARG A 194 -18.56 21.26 5.38
C ARG A 194 -17.72 19.99 5.41
N PHE A 195 -18.39 18.87 5.20
CA PHE A 195 -17.77 17.56 5.07
C PHE A 195 -17.80 17.10 3.61
N PHE A 196 -16.70 16.49 3.18
CA PHE A 196 -16.57 15.95 1.84
C PHE A 196 -16.00 14.52 1.89
N SER A 197 -16.47 13.67 0.98
CA SER A 197 -15.88 12.36 0.72
C SER A 197 -14.56 12.50 -0.04
N GLU A 198 -13.86 11.37 -0.22
CA GLU A 198 -12.63 11.32 -1.01
C GLU A 198 -12.76 11.68 -2.48
N THR A 199 -13.97 11.62 -3.04
CA THR A 199 -14.27 12.04 -4.42
C THR A 199 -14.73 13.49 -4.50
N GLY A 200 -14.73 14.22 -3.38
CA GLY A 200 -15.22 15.59 -3.29
C GLY A 200 -16.75 15.71 -3.14
N GLY A 201 -17.47 14.58 -3.02
CA GLY A 201 -18.92 14.59 -2.79
C GLY A 201 -19.26 15.13 -1.40
N LYS A 202 -20.23 16.04 -1.31
CA LYS A 202 -20.69 16.58 -0.02
C LYS A 202 -21.32 15.48 0.83
N ILE A 203 -20.98 15.47 2.12
CA ILE A 203 -21.61 14.61 3.13
C ILE A 203 -22.66 15.44 3.87
N SER A 204 -23.86 14.89 4.07
CA SER A 204 -24.94 15.63 4.71
C SER A 204 -24.65 15.91 6.18
N ASN A 205 -24.57 17.18 6.57
CA ASN A 205 -24.37 17.57 7.98
C ASN A 205 -25.45 17.01 8.91
N SER A 206 -26.68 16.80 8.43
CA SER A 206 -27.75 16.18 9.24
C SER A 206 -27.42 14.75 9.66
N ARG A 207 -26.62 14.01 8.89
CA ARG A 207 -26.22 12.61 9.16
C ARG A 207 -25.08 12.48 10.16
N ILE A 208 -24.38 13.57 10.41
CA ILE A 208 -23.19 13.66 11.27
C ILE A 208 -23.32 14.83 12.24
N GLU A 209 -24.55 15.16 12.61
CA GLU A 209 -24.87 16.37 13.37
C GLU A 209 -24.10 16.48 14.71
N PRO A 210 -23.91 15.40 15.49
CA PRO A 210 -23.09 15.47 16.71
C PRO A 210 -21.62 15.84 16.45
N ILE A 211 -21.06 15.41 15.31
CA ILE A 211 -19.71 15.79 14.86
C ILE A 211 -19.68 17.28 14.53
N VAL A 212 -20.63 17.77 13.73
CA VAL A 212 -20.71 19.18 13.31
C VAL A 212 -20.87 20.10 14.54
N LYS A 213 -21.76 19.74 15.47
CA LYS A 213 -21.94 20.45 16.75
C LYS A 213 -20.69 20.43 17.64
N THR A 214 -19.90 19.36 17.58
CA THR A 214 -18.64 19.29 18.32
C THR A 214 -17.62 20.27 17.71
N LEU A 215 -17.46 20.22 16.38
CA LEU A 215 -16.47 21.03 15.67
C LEU A 215 -16.82 22.51 15.58
N SER A 216 -18.11 22.89 15.69
CA SER A 216 -18.53 24.29 15.73
C SER A 216 -18.01 25.05 16.95
N LYS A 217 -17.61 24.34 18.01
CA LYS A 217 -17.01 24.93 19.21
C LYS A 217 -15.54 25.31 19.02
N VAL A 218 -14.89 24.82 17.97
CA VAL A 218 -13.51 25.18 17.64
C VAL A 218 -13.49 26.59 17.05
N ARG A 219 -12.73 27.51 17.64
CA ARG A 219 -12.69 28.91 17.19
C ARG A 219 -12.00 29.07 15.82
N HIS A 220 -10.94 28.29 15.60
CA HIS A 220 -10.08 28.36 14.42
C HIS A 220 -10.75 27.92 13.12
N ASP A 221 -10.20 28.39 12.00
CA ASP A 221 -10.48 27.87 10.67
C ASP A 221 -9.54 26.70 10.39
N PHE A 222 -10.05 25.60 9.82
CA PHE A 222 -9.21 24.41 9.62
C PHE A 222 -9.66 23.53 8.46
N LEU A 223 -8.74 22.67 8.00
CA LEU A 223 -9.02 21.45 7.25
C LEU A 223 -8.42 20.26 8.01
N ILE A 224 -9.28 19.39 8.55
CA ILE A 224 -8.86 18.13 9.20
C ILE A 224 -9.28 16.93 8.35
N VAL A 225 -8.47 15.87 8.43
CA VAL A 225 -8.68 14.61 7.72
C VAL A 225 -8.90 13.49 8.73
N GLY A 226 -9.92 12.68 8.48
CA GLY A 226 -10.27 11.54 9.33
C GLY A 226 -11.17 10.55 8.62
N GLU A 227 -11.76 9.65 9.40
CA GLU A 227 -12.69 8.64 8.91
C GLU A 227 -13.98 8.72 9.69
N ILE A 228 -15.10 8.86 9.00
CA ILE A 228 -16.40 8.72 9.66
C ILE A 228 -16.64 7.22 9.85
N ILE A 229 -16.86 6.81 11.09
CA ILE A 229 -17.22 5.44 11.46
C ILE A 229 -18.57 5.45 12.18
N ALA A 230 -19.24 4.30 12.21
CA ALA A 230 -20.52 4.12 12.89
C ALA A 230 -20.57 2.74 13.53
N GLU A 231 -20.69 2.69 14.86
CA GLU A 231 -20.71 1.41 15.60
C GLU A 231 -21.94 0.55 15.27
N LYS A 232 -23.08 1.19 14.95
CA LYS A 232 -24.37 0.51 14.70
C LYS A 232 -24.76 0.45 13.23
N ILE A 233 -23.91 0.95 12.33
CA ILE A 233 -24.17 0.93 10.89
C ILE A 233 -23.05 0.11 10.25
N PRO A 234 -23.37 -1.06 9.67
CA PRO A 234 -22.36 -1.87 9.01
C PRO A 234 -21.61 -1.07 7.96
N ARG A 235 -20.30 -1.32 7.83
CA ARG A 235 -19.41 -0.58 6.93
C ARG A 235 -19.93 -0.46 5.50
N GLN A 236 -20.51 -1.53 4.97
CA GLN A 236 -21.09 -1.59 3.62
C GLN A 236 -22.29 -0.66 3.43
N ASN A 237 -23.01 -0.35 4.51
CA ASN A 237 -24.20 0.50 4.49
C ASN A 237 -23.88 1.97 4.82
N LEU A 238 -22.70 2.25 5.38
CA LEU A 238 -22.32 3.58 5.85
C LEU A 238 -22.35 4.64 4.75
N VAL A 239 -21.86 4.33 3.55
CA VAL A 239 -21.87 5.26 2.41
C VAL A 239 -23.31 5.62 2.03
N GLY A 240 -24.19 4.61 1.94
CA GLY A 240 -25.62 4.82 1.67
C GLY A 240 -26.31 5.66 2.75
N TYR A 241 -25.97 5.42 4.02
CA TYR A 241 -26.46 6.23 5.14
C TYR A 241 -26.02 7.70 5.02
N LEU A 242 -24.73 7.96 4.78
CA LEU A 242 -24.16 9.33 4.75
C LEU A 242 -24.68 10.19 3.59
N HIS A 243 -25.12 9.55 2.50
CA HIS A 243 -25.70 10.23 1.33
C HIS A 243 -27.23 10.17 1.27
N SER A 244 -27.89 9.47 2.19
CA SER A 244 -29.35 9.32 2.16
C SER A 244 -30.07 10.57 2.64
N LYS A 245 -31.14 10.96 1.93
CA LYS A 245 -32.02 12.09 2.28
C LYS A 245 -32.96 11.82 3.47
N LYS A 246 -33.09 10.57 3.94
CA LYS A 246 -33.94 10.24 5.09
C LYS A 246 -33.45 10.98 6.36
N LYS A 247 -34.34 11.22 7.32
CA LYS A 247 -33.92 11.75 8.63
C LYS A 247 -33.22 10.64 9.43
N PRO A 248 -32.02 10.87 10.01
CA PRO A 248 -31.39 9.87 10.87
C PRO A 248 -32.13 9.76 12.19
N THR A 249 -32.13 8.56 12.75
CA THR A 249 -32.60 8.27 14.11
C THR A 249 -31.59 8.77 15.15
N LYS A 250 -32.05 8.93 16.40
CA LYS A 250 -31.17 9.31 17.51
C LYS A 250 -30.04 8.29 17.72
N GLU A 251 -30.38 7.01 17.64
CA GLU A 251 -29.43 5.90 17.81
C GLU A 251 -28.34 5.89 16.73
N GLU A 252 -28.70 6.12 15.46
CA GLU A 252 -27.73 6.25 14.38
C GLU A 252 -26.76 7.40 14.66
N LEU A 253 -27.26 8.59 15.02
CA LEU A 253 -26.42 9.75 15.35
C LEU A 253 -25.52 9.51 16.55
N GLU A 254 -26.01 8.82 17.58
CA GLU A 254 -25.22 8.48 18.77
C GLU A 254 -24.11 7.47 18.50
N SER A 255 -24.21 6.68 17.41
CA SER A 255 -23.21 5.68 17.02
C SER A 255 -22.06 6.24 16.17
N ILE A 256 -22.25 7.45 15.61
CA ILE A 256 -21.31 8.06 14.67
C ILE A 256 -20.09 8.64 15.40
N ARG A 257 -18.90 8.45 14.83
CA ARG A 257 -17.63 9.02 15.30
C ARG A 257 -16.81 9.53 14.13
N PHE A 258 -15.90 10.45 14.42
CA PHE A 258 -14.91 10.98 13.48
C PHE A 258 -13.52 11.00 14.10
N PRO A 259 -12.85 9.83 14.20
CA PRO A 259 -11.41 9.79 14.44
C PRO A 259 -10.65 10.55 13.35
N VAL A 260 -9.86 11.53 13.75
CA VAL A 260 -9.04 12.38 12.86
C VAL A 260 -7.56 12.14 13.08
N TRP A 261 -6.75 12.24 12.03
CA TRP A 261 -5.31 11.96 12.13
C TRP A 261 -4.41 12.99 11.43
N ASP A 262 -4.98 13.90 10.64
CA ASP A 262 -4.20 14.95 9.96
C ASP A 262 -4.88 16.32 10.02
N LEU A 263 -4.07 17.37 9.92
CA LEU A 263 -4.46 18.78 9.86
C LEU A 263 -3.70 19.45 8.71
N LEU A 264 -4.40 19.88 7.67
CA LEU A 264 -3.80 20.39 6.43
C LEU A 264 -3.89 21.90 6.27
N TYR A 265 -4.72 22.55 7.08
CA TYR A 265 -4.89 24.00 7.06
C TYR A 265 -5.27 24.49 8.45
N LEU A 266 -4.73 25.63 8.86
CA LEU A 266 -5.08 26.31 10.11
C LEU A 266 -4.97 27.83 9.93
N ASP A 267 -6.06 28.57 10.16
CA ASP A 267 -6.11 30.04 10.21
C ASP A 267 -5.39 30.81 9.08
N GLY A 268 -5.50 30.34 7.83
CA GLY A 268 -4.84 30.99 6.70
C GLY A 268 -3.57 30.29 6.23
N GLU A 269 -3.00 29.43 7.07
CA GLU A 269 -1.77 28.70 6.77
C GLU A 269 -2.08 27.34 6.13
N ASP A 270 -1.46 27.08 4.97
CA ASP A 270 -1.43 25.76 4.33
C ASP A 270 -0.32 24.92 4.98
N LEU A 271 -0.72 23.86 5.69
CA LEU A 271 0.18 22.98 6.42
C LEU A 271 0.60 21.75 5.61
N SER A 272 0.06 21.53 4.42
CA SER A 272 0.22 20.29 3.64
C SER A 272 1.67 19.93 3.30
N ASN A 273 2.57 20.93 3.26
CA ASN A 273 4.00 20.72 3.01
C ASN A 273 4.83 20.48 4.28
N LYS A 274 4.29 20.74 5.48
CA LYS A 274 5.01 20.51 6.75
C LYS A 274 5.13 19.02 7.06
N PRO A 275 6.11 18.58 7.87
CA PRO A 275 6.19 17.21 8.40
C PRO A 275 4.90 16.74 9.08
N PHE A 276 4.61 15.43 9.02
CA PHE A 276 3.43 14.84 9.65
C PHE A 276 3.46 15.01 11.18
N SER A 277 4.63 14.94 11.81
CA SER A 277 4.82 15.22 13.23
C SER A 277 4.22 16.57 13.63
N ASP A 278 4.52 17.62 12.86
CA ASP A 278 4.09 18.99 13.15
C ASP A 278 2.58 19.12 12.98
N ARG A 279 2.04 18.59 11.87
CA ARG A 279 0.59 18.60 11.60
C ARG A 279 -0.18 17.83 12.68
N SER A 280 0.32 16.66 13.06
CA SER A 280 -0.26 15.81 14.11
C SER A 280 -0.19 16.46 15.49
N PHE A 281 0.89 17.17 15.80
CA PHE A 281 1.03 17.94 17.04
C PHE A 281 0.01 19.08 17.10
N LEU A 282 -0.07 19.89 16.03
CA LEU A 282 -1.04 20.99 15.92
C LEU A 282 -2.49 20.49 15.99
N LEU A 283 -2.81 19.36 15.34
CA LEU A 283 -4.11 18.70 15.47
C LEU A 283 -4.43 18.36 16.94
N GLY A 284 -3.45 17.84 17.67
CA GLY A 284 -3.61 17.55 19.10
C GLY A 284 -3.93 18.81 19.91
N LYS A 285 -3.28 19.94 19.61
CA LYS A 285 -3.57 21.23 20.26
C LYS A 285 -4.95 21.75 19.90
N LEU A 286 -5.34 21.68 18.62
CA LEU A 286 -6.64 22.11 18.11
C LEU A 286 -7.80 21.41 18.84
N LEU A 287 -7.66 20.10 19.11
CA LEU A 287 -8.72 19.27 19.70
C LEU A 287 -8.67 19.17 21.23
N LYS A 288 -7.60 19.64 21.88
CA LYS A 288 -7.33 19.43 23.32
C LYS A 288 -8.53 19.78 24.22
N ASN A 289 -9.28 20.82 23.87
CA ASN A 289 -10.37 21.35 24.70
C ASN A 289 -11.76 20.79 24.33
N LEU A 290 -11.90 20.00 23.26
CA LEU A 290 -13.21 19.51 22.82
C LEU A 290 -13.77 18.39 23.70
N LYS A 291 -12.91 17.59 24.35
CA LYS A 291 -13.27 16.41 25.19
C LYS A 291 -14.57 15.73 24.72
N SER A 292 -14.56 15.21 23.49
CA SER A 292 -15.75 14.65 22.84
C SER A 292 -15.52 13.22 22.38
N LYS A 293 -16.52 12.36 22.56
CA LYS A 293 -16.52 11.01 21.95
C LYS A 293 -16.76 11.08 20.44
N TYR A 294 -17.40 12.13 19.94
CA TYR A 294 -17.77 12.23 18.51
C TYR A 294 -16.58 12.59 17.62
N VAL A 295 -15.63 13.37 18.14
CA VAL A 295 -14.43 13.79 17.40
C VAL A 295 -13.23 13.69 18.33
N PHE A 296 -12.25 12.88 17.93
CA PHE A 296 -11.05 12.66 18.70
C PHE A 296 -9.86 12.41 17.77
N LYS A 297 -8.66 12.77 18.25
CA LYS A 297 -7.43 12.41 17.54
C LYS A 297 -7.26 10.89 17.60
N THR A 298 -7.00 10.28 16.45
CA THR A 298 -6.71 8.85 16.34
C THR A 298 -5.51 8.52 17.25
N PRO A 299 -5.65 7.54 18.16
CA PRO A 299 -4.53 7.08 18.97
C PRO A 299 -3.39 6.58 18.08
N SER A 300 -2.14 6.91 18.42
CA SER A 300 -0.98 6.44 17.68
C SER A 300 0.24 6.30 18.59
N VAL A 301 1.22 5.54 18.14
CA VAL A 301 2.55 5.46 18.75
C VAL A 301 3.60 5.82 17.73
N VAL A 302 4.58 6.61 18.15
CA VAL A 302 5.72 6.99 17.32
C VAL A 302 6.89 6.07 17.64
N VAL A 303 7.43 5.40 16.62
CA VAL A 303 8.46 4.36 16.77
C VAL A 303 9.51 4.43 15.66
N LYS A 304 10.69 3.86 15.88
CA LYS A 304 11.68 3.66 14.81
C LYS A 304 11.25 2.51 13.89
N ARG A 305 11.81 2.45 12.66
CA ARG A 305 11.53 1.39 11.66
C ARG A 305 11.50 -0.02 12.25
N ASN A 306 12.52 -0.39 13.02
CA ASN A 306 12.66 -1.73 13.59
C ASN A 306 11.59 -2.09 14.64
N GLN A 307 10.89 -1.09 15.21
CA GLN A 307 9.86 -1.25 16.23
C GLN A 307 8.43 -1.26 15.65
N ILE A 308 8.26 -1.00 14.35
CA ILE A 308 6.95 -1.01 13.67
C ILE A 308 6.17 -2.32 13.91
N PRO A 309 6.76 -3.53 13.85
CA PRO A 309 6.02 -4.77 14.08
C PRO A 309 5.30 -4.81 15.44
N ASP A 310 5.96 -4.37 16.50
CA ASP A 310 5.37 -4.37 17.84
C ASP A 310 4.36 -3.24 18.01
N ALA A 311 4.58 -2.11 17.36
CA ALA A 311 3.59 -1.03 17.28
C ALA A 311 2.30 -1.48 16.57
N ILE A 312 2.42 -2.25 15.48
CA ILE A 312 1.26 -2.82 14.77
C ILE A 312 0.47 -3.74 15.69
N LYS A 313 1.13 -4.63 16.45
CA LYS A 313 0.45 -5.52 17.40
C LYS A 313 -0.39 -4.73 18.42
N LYS A 314 0.13 -3.59 18.89
CA LYS A 314 -0.53 -2.73 19.88
C LYS A 314 -1.66 -1.87 19.30
N MET A 315 -1.47 -1.37 18.08
CA MET A 315 -2.35 -0.33 17.51
C MET A 315 -3.31 -0.82 16.44
N GLN A 316 -3.16 -2.05 15.91
CA GLN A 316 -4.01 -2.52 14.83
C GLN A 316 -5.49 -2.64 15.23
N SER A 317 -6.36 -2.32 14.28
CA SER A 317 -7.80 -2.61 14.35
C SER A 317 -8.10 -3.98 13.71
N ASN A 318 -9.39 -4.26 13.50
CA ASN A 318 -9.84 -5.39 12.67
C ASN A 318 -9.41 -5.25 11.20
N GLU A 319 -9.32 -4.02 10.68
CA GLU A 319 -8.86 -3.79 9.30
C GLU A 319 -7.33 -3.81 9.21
N GLY A 320 -6.64 -3.37 10.27
CA GLY A 320 -5.19 -3.41 10.38
C GLY A 320 -4.62 -2.11 10.93
N ALA A 321 -3.46 -1.69 10.41
CA ALA A 321 -2.75 -0.51 10.88
C ALA A 321 -2.37 0.42 9.72
N PHE A 322 -2.27 1.72 10.01
CA PHE A 322 -1.75 2.73 9.12
C PHE A 322 -0.41 3.22 9.65
N ILE A 323 0.60 3.28 8.78
CA ILE A 323 1.98 3.62 9.13
C ILE A 323 2.38 4.85 8.30
N ARG A 324 2.84 5.92 8.94
CA ARG A 324 3.23 7.18 8.31
C ARG A 324 4.61 7.58 8.76
N SER A 325 5.51 7.95 7.85
CA SER A 325 6.74 8.63 8.25
C SER A 325 6.41 9.95 8.95
N THR A 326 7.08 10.26 10.07
CA THR A 326 6.87 11.52 10.79
C THR A 326 7.33 12.72 9.98
N GLU A 327 8.31 12.54 9.09
CA GLU A 327 8.85 13.58 8.22
C GLU A 327 8.05 13.78 6.94
N ALA A 328 7.05 12.93 6.67
CA ALA A 328 6.28 12.99 5.44
C ALA A 328 5.39 14.24 5.38
N SER A 329 5.51 15.00 4.30
CA SER A 329 4.45 15.94 3.90
C SER A 329 3.15 15.20 3.56
N TYR A 330 2.02 15.91 3.50
CA TYR A 330 0.75 15.31 3.05
C TYR A 330 0.84 14.77 1.62
N TRP A 331 1.75 15.28 0.80
CA TRP A 331 1.89 14.84 -0.59
C TRP A 331 2.71 13.55 -0.74
N ALA A 332 3.45 13.18 0.31
CA ALA A 332 4.43 12.09 0.30
C ALA A 332 3.80 10.69 0.49
N THR A 333 2.96 10.27 -0.47
CA THR A 333 2.20 9.01 -0.39
C THR A 333 3.09 7.76 -0.40
N HIS A 334 4.28 7.84 -0.99
CA HIS A 334 5.27 6.77 -0.95
C HIS A 334 5.83 6.49 0.46
N LEU A 335 5.67 7.43 1.42
CA LEU A 335 6.08 7.29 2.82
C LEU A 335 4.91 6.93 3.75
N SER A 336 3.81 6.45 3.19
CA SER A 336 2.64 5.97 3.93
C SER A 336 2.30 4.56 3.52
N PHE A 337 2.05 3.71 4.50
CA PHE A 337 1.84 2.28 4.34
C PHE A 337 0.56 1.84 5.05
N LYS A 338 -0.09 0.83 4.50
CA LYS A 338 -1.22 0.13 5.12
C LYS A 338 -0.81 -1.30 5.38
N PHE A 339 -0.86 -1.70 6.64
CA PHE A 339 -0.84 -3.11 7.00
C PHE A 339 -2.28 -3.59 7.14
N LYS A 340 -2.66 -4.62 6.39
CA LYS A 340 -4.01 -5.22 6.45
C LYS A 340 -3.94 -6.70 6.80
N LYS A 341 -4.96 -7.18 7.47
CA LYS A 341 -5.14 -8.62 7.72
C LYS A 341 -5.62 -9.31 6.44
N LEU A 342 -5.04 -10.48 6.16
CA LEU A 342 -5.56 -11.44 5.21
C LEU A 342 -5.75 -12.76 5.91
N TYR A 343 -6.77 -13.48 5.49
CA TYR A 343 -7.07 -14.82 5.92
C TYR A 343 -6.92 -15.76 4.73
N ASP A 344 -6.22 -16.87 4.96
CA ASP A 344 -6.11 -17.95 3.98
C ASP A 344 -7.33 -18.86 4.12
N ILE A 345 -8.06 -19.06 3.04
CA ILE A 345 -9.15 -20.04 2.94
C ILE A 345 -8.79 -21.04 1.85
N ASP A 346 -8.80 -22.32 2.18
CA ASP A 346 -8.74 -23.39 1.18
C ASP A 346 -10.16 -23.57 0.60
N ALA A 347 -10.32 -23.38 -0.70
CA ALA A 347 -11.60 -23.45 -1.39
C ALA A 347 -11.51 -24.38 -2.62
N LYS A 348 -12.57 -25.17 -2.84
CA LYS A 348 -12.66 -26.08 -3.98
C LYS A 348 -13.24 -25.37 -5.19
N VAL A 349 -12.55 -25.47 -6.32
CA VAL A 349 -13.01 -24.93 -7.60
C VAL A 349 -14.14 -25.81 -8.14
N ILE A 350 -15.27 -25.19 -8.51
CA ILE A 350 -16.42 -25.86 -9.12
C ILE A 350 -16.71 -25.39 -10.56
N GLY A 351 -16.04 -24.33 -11.00
CA GLY A 351 -16.15 -23.81 -12.36
C GLY A 351 -15.05 -22.78 -12.64
N VAL A 352 -14.63 -22.67 -13.89
CA VAL A 352 -13.63 -21.70 -14.34
C VAL A 352 -14.23 -20.81 -15.42
N GLU A 353 -14.51 -19.56 -15.06
CA GLU A 353 -14.86 -18.51 -16.02
C GLU A 353 -13.58 -17.84 -16.53
N ARG A 354 -13.60 -17.26 -17.74
CA ARG A 354 -12.47 -16.46 -18.26
C ARG A 354 -12.93 -15.05 -18.60
N THR A 355 -12.11 -14.06 -18.25
CA THR A 355 -12.33 -12.68 -18.71
C THR A 355 -12.20 -12.59 -20.24
N LYS A 356 -12.58 -11.44 -20.81
CA LYS A 356 -12.34 -11.14 -22.24
C LYS A 356 -10.87 -11.26 -22.65
N THR A 357 -9.95 -11.03 -21.70
CA THR A 357 -8.50 -11.15 -21.89
C THR A 357 -7.96 -12.55 -21.60
N GLY A 358 -8.83 -13.52 -21.30
CA GLY A 358 -8.47 -14.91 -21.06
C GLY A 358 -8.04 -15.25 -19.62
N LEU A 359 -8.03 -14.28 -18.69
CA LEU A 359 -7.63 -14.51 -17.30
C LEU A 359 -8.69 -15.34 -16.56
N PRO A 360 -8.30 -16.38 -15.80
CA PRO A 360 -9.25 -17.27 -15.14
C PRO A 360 -9.86 -16.64 -13.88
N ILE A 361 -11.17 -16.84 -13.70
CA ILE A 361 -11.97 -16.51 -12.52
C ILE A 361 -12.52 -17.83 -11.97
N PHE A 362 -12.22 -18.15 -10.71
CA PHE A 362 -12.62 -19.42 -10.11
C PHE A 362 -13.91 -19.27 -9.32
N HIS A 363 -14.92 -20.07 -9.67
CA HIS A 363 -16.09 -20.26 -8.83
C HIS A 363 -15.77 -21.29 -7.75
N CYS A 364 -15.97 -20.91 -6.49
CA CYS A 364 -15.47 -21.68 -5.36
C CYS A 364 -16.56 -22.11 -4.40
N VAL A 365 -16.37 -23.28 -3.81
CA VAL A 365 -17.10 -23.76 -2.63
C VAL A 365 -16.14 -24.02 -1.47
N LEU A 366 -16.64 -23.90 -0.25
CA LEU A 366 -15.94 -24.31 0.97
C LEU A 366 -15.89 -25.84 1.08
N GLY A 367 -15.15 -26.37 2.06
CA GLY A 367 -14.97 -27.80 2.29
C GLY A 367 -16.27 -28.56 2.56
N ASP A 368 -17.29 -27.89 3.10
CA ASP A 368 -18.64 -28.42 3.32
C ASP A 368 -19.56 -28.29 2.09
N GLY A 369 -19.06 -27.76 0.97
CA GLY A 369 -19.81 -27.52 -0.27
C GLY A 369 -20.54 -26.19 -0.35
N THR A 370 -20.38 -25.31 0.66
CA THR A 370 -20.99 -23.98 0.65
C THR A 370 -20.42 -23.11 -0.46
N TYR A 371 -21.25 -22.62 -1.39
CA TYR A 371 -20.80 -21.68 -2.42
C TYR A 371 -20.45 -20.32 -1.80
N ILE A 372 -19.19 -19.92 -1.97
CA ILE A 372 -18.62 -18.71 -1.33
C ILE A 372 -18.36 -17.58 -2.35
N GLY A 373 -18.51 -17.86 -3.64
CA GLY A 373 -18.45 -16.87 -4.72
C GLY A 373 -17.29 -17.08 -5.69
N GLN A 374 -16.99 -16.04 -6.46
CA GLN A 374 -15.92 -16.00 -7.44
C GLN A 374 -14.64 -15.38 -6.85
N THR A 375 -13.48 -15.77 -7.37
CA THR A 375 -12.20 -15.07 -7.11
C THR A 375 -12.03 -13.84 -8.01
N TYR A 376 -11.00 -13.04 -7.76
CA TYR A 376 -10.48 -12.13 -8.79
C TYR A 376 -9.77 -12.91 -9.91
N ALA A 377 -9.70 -12.30 -11.09
CA ALA A 377 -8.99 -12.87 -12.22
C ALA A 377 -7.48 -12.78 -11.99
N GLN A 378 -6.76 -13.91 -12.07
CA GLN A 378 -5.31 -13.97 -11.86
C GLN A 378 -4.66 -15.02 -12.76
N GLU A 379 -3.52 -14.70 -13.36
CA GLU A 379 -2.86 -15.56 -14.34
C GLU A 379 -2.04 -16.67 -13.68
N GLU A 380 -1.51 -16.39 -12.49
CA GLU A 380 -0.49 -17.19 -11.81
C GLU A 380 -1.03 -18.51 -11.27
N VAL A 381 -2.33 -18.57 -10.97
CA VAL A 381 -2.98 -19.77 -10.46
C VAL A 381 -3.69 -20.49 -11.60
N LYS A 382 -3.23 -21.70 -11.90
CA LYS A 382 -3.88 -22.61 -12.85
C LYS A 382 -4.60 -23.68 -12.05
N ALA A 383 -5.93 -23.71 -12.12
CA ALA A 383 -6.75 -24.72 -11.46
C ALA A 383 -7.91 -25.10 -12.37
N LYS A 384 -8.42 -26.32 -12.21
CA LYS A 384 -9.61 -26.82 -12.89
C LYS A 384 -10.69 -27.23 -11.89
N PRO A 385 -11.95 -27.41 -12.33
CA PRO A 385 -13.00 -27.91 -11.47
C PRO A 385 -12.58 -29.20 -10.76
N GLY A 386 -12.81 -29.25 -9.44
CA GLY A 386 -12.36 -30.33 -8.56
C GLY A 386 -11.09 -30.03 -7.76
N ASP A 387 -10.22 -29.14 -8.25
CA ASP A 387 -9.01 -28.75 -7.52
C ASP A 387 -9.33 -27.91 -6.28
N VAL A 388 -8.41 -27.91 -5.31
CA VAL A 388 -8.46 -27.03 -4.14
C VAL A 388 -7.40 -25.95 -4.32
N ILE A 389 -7.82 -24.70 -4.23
CA ILE A 389 -6.94 -23.53 -4.27
C ILE A 389 -6.94 -22.85 -2.90
N ARG A 390 -5.81 -22.25 -2.55
CA ARG A 390 -5.73 -21.34 -1.41
C ARG A 390 -6.07 -19.94 -1.88
N VAL A 391 -7.03 -19.30 -1.22
CA VAL A 391 -7.52 -17.96 -1.54
C VAL A 391 -7.28 -17.05 -0.34
N ASN A 392 -6.63 -15.92 -0.57
CA ASN A 392 -6.49 -14.85 0.40
C ASN A 392 -7.74 -13.98 0.37
N VAL A 393 -8.38 -13.78 1.53
CA VAL A 393 -9.55 -12.90 1.67
C VAL A 393 -9.31 -11.89 2.77
N GLN A 394 -9.87 -10.70 2.65
CA GLN A 394 -9.79 -9.69 3.72
C GLN A 394 -10.87 -9.91 4.78
N HIS A 395 -12.06 -10.33 4.38
CA HIS A 395 -13.16 -10.65 5.29
C HIS A 395 -14.20 -11.56 4.63
N ILE A 396 -15.03 -12.18 5.47
CA ILE A 396 -16.25 -12.87 5.08
C ILE A 396 -17.45 -11.92 5.20
N THR A 397 -18.39 -12.03 4.28
CA THR A 397 -19.63 -11.25 4.25
C THR A 397 -20.83 -12.20 4.34
N ILE A 398 -21.80 -11.85 5.17
CA ILE A 398 -23.11 -12.52 5.23
C ILE A 398 -24.18 -11.56 4.72
N ARG A 399 -25.17 -12.08 3.98
CA ARG A 399 -26.22 -11.26 3.36
C ARG A 399 -27.60 -11.51 3.97
N PRO A 400 -28.52 -10.52 3.92
CA PRO A 400 -29.87 -10.68 4.47
C PRO A 400 -30.68 -11.85 3.88
N ASP A 401 -30.38 -12.26 2.65
CA ASP A 401 -31.05 -13.36 1.94
C ASP A 401 -30.54 -14.76 2.33
N GLY A 402 -29.61 -14.83 3.29
CA GLY A 402 -28.99 -16.06 3.74
C GLY A 402 -27.74 -16.44 2.95
N SER A 403 -27.37 -15.76 1.86
CA SER A 403 -26.12 -16.07 1.16
C SER A 403 -24.88 -15.63 1.96
N ILE A 404 -23.75 -16.27 1.65
CA ILE A 404 -22.41 -15.94 2.15
C ILE A 404 -21.51 -15.55 0.98
N GLY A 405 -20.51 -14.72 1.24
CA GLY A 405 -19.48 -14.37 0.28
C GLY A 405 -18.18 -13.97 0.95
N TRP A 406 -17.16 -13.69 0.14
CA TRP A 406 -15.88 -13.16 0.60
C TRP A 406 -15.54 -11.82 -0.07
N TYR A 407 -14.64 -11.05 0.54
CA TYR A 407 -14.16 -9.77 0.00
C TYR A 407 -12.67 -9.83 -0.35
N ALA A 408 -12.34 -9.24 -1.50
CA ALA A 408 -11.02 -9.26 -2.12
C ALA A 408 -10.38 -10.67 -2.28
N PRO A 409 -11.10 -11.65 -2.85
CA PRO A 409 -10.62 -13.04 -2.95
C PRO A 409 -9.51 -13.22 -3.99
N ARG A 410 -8.26 -13.33 -3.52
CA ARG A 410 -7.07 -13.47 -4.38
C ARG A 410 -6.53 -14.90 -4.33
N PRO A 411 -6.59 -15.67 -5.42
CA PRO A 411 -6.04 -17.04 -5.44
C PRO A 411 -4.52 -16.98 -5.32
N LYS A 412 -3.93 -17.73 -4.38
CA LYS A 412 -2.49 -17.69 -4.10
C LYS A 412 -1.73 -18.87 -4.71
N SER A 413 -2.32 -20.05 -4.59
CA SER A 413 -1.69 -21.29 -5.07
C SER A 413 -2.73 -22.38 -5.21
N GLN A 414 -2.46 -23.33 -6.09
CA GLN A 414 -3.13 -24.62 -6.06
C GLN A 414 -2.54 -25.43 -4.92
N LYS A 415 -3.38 -25.95 -4.02
CA LYS A 415 -2.91 -26.93 -3.03
C LYS A 415 -2.58 -28.19 -3.83
N ALA A 416 -1.32 -28.61 -3.81
CA ALA A 416 -0.89 -29.83 -4.50
C ALA A 416 -1.93 -30.92 -4.21
N LYS A 417 -2.45 -31.58 -5.27
CA LYS A 417 -3.30 -32.76 -5.13
C LYS A 417 -2.64 -33.60 -4.04
N TYR A 418 -3.32 -33.78 -2.91
CA TYR A 418 -2.78 -34.45 -1.73
C TYR A 418 -1.78 -35.52 -2.17
N LEU A 419 -0.54 -35.42 -1.69
CA LEU A 419 0.42 -36.54 -1.72
C LEU A 419 -0.41 -37.79 -1.49
N LYS A 420 -0.35 -38.74 -2.45
CA LYS A 420 -1.17 -39.97 -2.46
C LYS A 420 -1.45 -40.36 -1.03
N VAL A 421 -2.74 -40.35 -0.65
CA VAL A 421 -3.19 -40.70 0.70
C VAL A 421 -2.32 -41.87 1.16
N PRO A 422 -1.56 -41.73 2.28
CA PRO A 422 -0.74 -42.83 2.76
C PRO A 422 -1.58 -44.09 2.77
N SER A 423 -1.00 -45.22 2.33
CA SER A 423 -1.70 -46.50 2.25
C SER A 423 -2.55 -46.75 3.48
N LYS A 424 -3.67 -47.47 3.33
CA LYS A 424 -4.72 -47.81 4.32
C LYS A 424 -4.27 -48.18 5.75
N THR A 425 -2.98 -48.35 5.98
CA THR A 425 -2.31 -48.66 7.24
C THR A 425 -2.03 -47.45 8.14
N GLN A 426 -2.12 -46.20 7.67
CA GLN A 426 -2.09 -45.05 8.58
C GLN A 426 -3.52 -44.72 9.03
N THR A 427 -3.92 -45.25 10.19
CA THR A 427 -4.99 -44.71 11.03
C THR A 427 -4.59 -43.32 11.50
N THR A 428 -4.57 -42.36 10.58
CA THR A 428 -4.79 -40.96 10.92
C THR A 428 -6.16 -40.96 11.56
N VAL A 429 -6.21 -40.78 12.89
CA VAL A 429 -7.41 -40.31 13.58
C VAL A 429 -8.03 -39.27 12.65
N LEU A 430 -9.30 -39.46 12.26
CA LEU A 430 -10.03 -38.48 11.47
C LEU A 430 -10.00 -37.17 12.25
N ILE A 431 -8.93 -36.38 12.08
CA ILE A 431 -8.89 -34.97 12.44
C ILE A 431 -10.02 -34.44 11.59
N GLY A 432 -11.16 -34.17 12.24
CA GLY A 432 -12.40 -33.83 11.57
C GLY A 432 -12.08 -32.81 10.49
N LYS A 433 -12.55 -33.05 9.26
CA LYS A 433 -12.35 -32.09 8.16
C LYS A 433 -12.64 -30.71 8.74
N PRO A 434 -11.68 -29.77 8.77
CA PRO A 434 -11.87 -28.51 9.45
C PRO A 434 -13.16 -27.91 8.91
N ASP A 435 -14.12 -27.67 9.80
CA ASP A 435 -15.42 -27.14 9.42
C ASP A 435 -15.17 -25.76 8.80
N THR A 436 -15.19 -25.71 7.48
CA THR A 436 -14.84 -24.50 6.73
C THR A 436 -15.85 -23.39 6.97
N LEU A 437 -17.07 -23.72 7.42
CA LEU A 437 -18.04 -22.72 7.87
C LEU A 437 -17.67 -22.17 9.25
N ALA A 438 -17.06 -22.98 10.13
CA ALA A 438 -16.46 -22.50 11.37
C ALA A 438 -15.29 -21.55 11.09
N LEU A 439 -14.40 -21.87 10.14
CA LEU A 439 -13.36 -20.93 9.71
C LEU A 439 -13.97 -19.63 9.15
N ALA A 440 -15.02 -19.73 8.32
CA ALA A 440 -15.70 -18.55 7.78
C ALA A 440 -16.33 -17.68 8.89
N LYS A 441 -16.87 -18.32 9.95
CA LYS A 441 -17.36 -17.64 11.15
C LYS A 441 -16.23 -16.91 11.88
N GLU A 442 -15.11 -17.59 12.15
CA GLU A 442 -13.96 -16.97 12.82
C GLU A 442 -13.45 -15.76 12.04
N ILE A 443 -13.35 -15.87 10.72
CA ILE A 443 -12.96 -14.74 9.86
C ILE A 443 -14.01 -13.62 9.93
N TYR A 444 -15.30 -13.93 9.84
CA TYR A 444 -16.37 -12.94 9.94
C TYR A 444 -16.32 -12.15 11.27
N LEU A 445 -16.14 -12.86 12.40
CA LEU A 445 -16.01 -12.23 13.72
C LEU A 445 -14.72 -11.38 13.81
N ALA A 446 -13.60 -11.91 13.33
CA ALA A 446 -12.32 -11.19 13.32
C ALA A 446 -12.34 -9.94 12.41
N SER A 447 -13.27 -9.89 11.46
CA SER A 447 -13.52 -8.74 10.58
C SER A 447 -14.57 -7.75 11.11
N GLY A 448 -15.01 -7.89 12.36
CA GLY A 448 -15.93 -6.96 13.03
C GLY A 448 -17.41 -7.37 12.98
N GLY A 449 -17.73 -8.54 12.43
CA GLY A 449 -19.06 -9.13 12.58
C GLY A 449 -19.36 -9.56 14.00
N THR A 450 -20.65 -9.67 14.36
CA THR A 450 -21.05 -10.11 15.70
C THR A 450 -21.58 -11.56 15.72
N LEU A 451 -21.43 -12.23 16.87
CA LEU A 451 -21.98 -13.57 17.06
C LEU A 451 -23.51 -13.60 16.95
N GLU A 452 -24.17 -12.52 17.35
CA GLU A 452 -25.63 -12.39 17.27
C GLU A 452 -26.11 -12.31 15.82
N GLU A 453 -25.45 -11.49 14.99
CA GLU A 453 -25.74 -11.42 13.54
C GLU A 453 -25.54 -12.77 12.87
N TRP A 454 -24.45 -13.46 13.20
CA TRP A 454 -24.17 -14.81 12.68
C TRP A 454 -25.28 -15.80 13.06
N LYS A 455 -25.71 -15.81 14.34
CA LYS A 455 -26.81 -16.67 14.82
C LYS A 455 -28.13 -16.36 14.12
N LYS A 456 -28.46 -15.07 13.92
CA LYS A 456 -29.66 -14.63 13.19
C LYS A 456 -29.62 -15.00 11.70
N TRP A 457 -28.43 -15.03 11.11
CA TRP A 457 -28.23 -15.37 9.71
C TRP A 457 -28.29 -16.88 9.45
N LEU A 458 -27.83 -17.72 10.37
CA LEU A 458 -27.67 -19.16 10.16
C LEU A 458 -28.96 -19.91 9.72
N PRO A 459 -30.17 -19.65 10.29
CA PRO A 459 -31.40 -20.26 9.78
C PRO A 459 -31.71 -19.86 8.33
N LYS A 460 -31.45 -18.60 7.96
CA LYS A 460 -31.65 -18.10 6.59
C LYS A 460 -30.67 -18.76 5.63
N PHE A 461 -29.42 -18.92 6.06
CA PHE A 461 -28.42 -19.66 5.31
C PHE A 461 -28.83 -21.11 5.07
N ALA A 462 -29.38 -21.80 6.07
CA ALA A 462 -29.87 -23.17 5.89
C ALA A 462 -30.97 -23.27 4.81
N ILE A 463 -31.90 -22.31 4.78
CA ILE A 463 -32.94 -22.22 3.74
C ILE A 463 -32.31 -21.92 2.38
N TRP A 464 -31.44 -20.91 2.30
CA TRP A 464 -30.75 -20.52 1.07
C TRP A 464 -29.91 -21.67 0.48
N ARG A 465 -29.20 -22.40 1.34
CA ARG A 465 -28.38 -23.56 1.01
C ARG A 465 -29.22 -24.66 0.33
N LYS A 466 -30.41 -24.94 0.86
CA LYS A 466 -31.32 -25.96 0.33
C LYS A 466 -32.00 -25.53 -0.97
N THR A 467 -32.33 -24.24 -1.11
CA THR A 467 -33.22 -23.75 -2.19
C THR A 467 -32.47 -23.13 -3.37
N LYS A 468 -31.59 -22.16 -3.11
CA LYS A 468 -30.94 -21.32 -4.12
C LYS A 468 -29.52 -21.79 -4.43
N MET A 469 -28.75 -22.13 -3.41
CA MET A 469 -27.34 -22.48 -3.58
C MET A 469 -27.15 -23.70 -4.50
N LYS A 470 -27.99 -24.73 -4.35
CA LYS A 470 -27.94 -25.93 -5.17
C LYS A 470 -28.08 -25.59 -6.66
N LYS A 471 -29.07 -24.77 -7.01
CA LYS A 471 -29.30 -24.30 -8.39
C LYS A 471 -28.10 -23.53 -8.93
N ILE A 472 -27.54 -22.60 -8.14
CA ILE A 472 -26.35 -21.83 -8.52
C ILE A 472 -25.16 -22.76 -8.81
N ILE A 473 -24.91 -23.75 -7.96
CA ILE A 473 -23.81 -24.71 -8.16
C ILE A 473 -24.05 -25.56 -9.43
N GLU A 474 -25.27 -26.01 -9.67
CA GLU A 474 -25.64 -26.77 -10.87
C GLU A 474 -25.45 -25.94 -12.14
N GLU A 475 -25.89 -24.68 -12.14
CA GLU A 475 -25.70 -23.74 -13.25
C GLU A 475 -24.22 -23.48 -13.53
N ILE A 476 -23.42 -23.24 -12.50
CA ILE A 476 -21.96 -23.03 -12.63
C ILE A 476 -21.29 -24.26 -13.22
N LYS A 477 -21.60 -25.45 -12.71
CA LYS A 477 -21.03 -26.70 -13.23
C LYS A 477 -21.45 -26.95 -14.68
N LYS A 478 -22.70 -26.67 -15.03
CA LYS A 478 -23.19 -26.80 -16.41
C LYS A 478 -22.48 -25.85 -17.36
N LYS A 479 -22.21 -24.61 -16.90
CA LYS A 479 -21.65 -23.56 -17.75
C LYS A 479 -20.12 -23.56 -17.81
N TYR A 480 -19.45 -23.95 -16.74
CA TYR A 480 -18.01 -23.72 -16.52
C TYR A 480 -17.27 -24.93 -15.90
N GLY A 481 -17.96 -26.05 -15.69
CA GLY A 481 -17.46 -27.23 -14.96
C GLY A 481 -16.63 -28.21 -15.78
#